data_AF-A0A2N1MVW1-F1
#
_entry.id   AF-A0A2N1MVW1-F1
#
_cell.length_a   1.000
_cell.length_b   1.000
_cell.length_c   1.000
_cell.angle_alpha   90.00
_cell.angle_beta   90.00
_cell.angle_gamma   90.00
#
_symmetry.space_group_name_H-M   'P 1'
#
loop_
_entity.id
_entity.type
_entity.pdbx_description
1 polymer ?
#
loop_
_entity_poly.entity_id
_entity_poly.type
_entity_poly.pdbx_seq_one_letter_code
_entity_poly.pdbx_strand_id
1 'polypeptide(L)'
;MNTSGTNPKTKARDLWIKNANNKYQLNVIISPLEGINETGSKIILMEDLEKRKKIYGICGECNEPGTGRRWCQSCNSKRFKENFKNWTSGNKNIDELIQQSQLNAVHYKKCLEWIPYEKFEDITYITRGGF
;
A
#
# COMPACT_ATOMS: atom_id res chain seq x y z
N MET A 1 11.36 -18.31 34.83
CA MET A 1 12.22 -18.52 33.65
C MET A 1 11.70 -19.71 32.88
N ASN A 2 11.32 -19.48 31.62
CA ASN A 2 11.52 -20.36 30.46
C ASN A 2 10.45 -20.06 29.40
N THR A 3 10.93 -19.31 28.42
CA THR A 3 10.35 -18.96 27.13
C THR A 3 10.16 -20.22 26.28
N SER A 4 8.94 -20.52 25.84
CA SER A 4 8.71 -21.36 24.67
C SER A 4 8.58 -20.46 23.45
N GLY A 5 9.67 -20.40 22.68
CA GLY A 5 9.77 -19.63 21.45
C GLY A 5 8.71 -20.06 20.44
N THR A 6 7.96 -19.09 19.94
CA THR A 6 7.14 -19.25 18.74
C THR A 6 8.06 -19.21 17.52
N ASN A 7 8.15 -20.35 16.84
CA ASN A 7 8.87 -20.57 15.59
C ASN A 7 8.47 -19.50 14.54
N PRO A 8 9.40 -18.77 13.89
CA PRO A 8 9.04 -17.79 12.89
C PRO A 8 8.46 -18.53 11.68
N LYS A 9 7.17 -18.32 11.42
CA LYS A 9 6.49 -18.76 10.20
C LYS A 9 7.40 -18.46 9.01
N THR A 10 7.92 -19.50 8.36
CA THR A 10 8.65 -19.39 7.11
C THR A 10 7.77 -18.62 6.13
N LYS A 11 8.09 -17.34 5.86
CA LYS A 11 7.34 -16.54 4.89
C LYS A 11 7.43 -17.26 3.55
N ALA A 12 6.31 -17.75 3.03
CA ALA A 12 6.31 -18.37 1.72
C ALA A 12 6.77 -17.33 0.69
N ARG A 13 7.53 -17.79 -0.31
CA ARG A 13 8.12 -16.92 -1.32
C ARG A 13 7.00 -16.32 -2.18
N ASP A 14 6.96 -14.99 -2.29
CA ASP A 14 6.01 -14.32 -3.17
C ASP A 14 6.13 -14.81 -4.63
N LEU A 15 4.99 -14.96 -5.30
CA LEU A 15 4.88 -15.36 -6.71
C LEU A 15 4.51 -14.15 -7.59
N TRP A 16 5.11 -13.00 -7.33
CA TRP A 16 4.86 -11.78 -8.09
C TRP A 16 5.27 -11.92 -9.55
N ILE A 17 4.40 -11.49 -10.46
CA ILE A 17 4.72 -11.46 -11.90
C ILE A 17 5.71 -10.31 -12.17
N LYS A 18 6.92 -10.65 -12.63
CA LYS A 18 8.02 -9.69 -12.86
C LYS A 18 7.81 -8.80 -14.10
N ASN A 19 7.07 -9.30 -15.09
CA ASN A 19 6.85 -8.67 -16.41
C ASN A 19 5.45 -8.06 -16.57
N ALA A 20 4.83 -7.62 -15.48
CA ALA A 20 3.68 -6.73 -15.58
C ALA A 20 4.16 -5.41 -16.20
N ASN A 21 4.03 -5.29 -17.52
CA ASN A 21 4.37 -4.09 -18.30
C ASN A 21 3.88 -2.84 -17.54
N ASN A 22 4.64 -1.73 -17.63
CA ASN A 22 4.27 -0.43 -17.03
C ASN A 22 2.85 0.07 -17.42
N LYS A 23 2.22 -0.58 -18.42
CA LYS A 23 0.83 -0.42 -18.85
C LYS A 23 -0.23 -0.76 -17.78
N TYR A 24 0.07 -1.57 -16.77
CA TYR A 24 -0.91 -1.99 -15.73
C TYR A 24 -0.74 -1.25 -14.40
N GLN A 25 -0.01 -0.14 -14.37
CA GLN A 25 0.15 0.66 -13.14
C GLN A 25 -1.11 1.45 -12.73
N LEU A 26 -2.25 1.27 -13.41
CA LEU A 26 -3.37 2.19 -13.30
C LEU A 26 -4.64 1.49 -12.82
N ASN A 27 -4.81 1.59 -11.50
CA ASN A 27 -6.06 1.53 -10.72
C ASN A 27 -6.76 0.15 -10.64
N VAL A 28 -6.82 -0.38 -9.42
CA VAL A 28 -7.83 -1.38 -9.03
C VAL A 28 -9.00 -0.64 -8.43
N ILE A 29 -10.21 -0.98 -8.85
CA ILE A 29 -11.43 -0.34 -8.40
C ILE A 29 -12.20 -1.32 -7.53
N ILE A 30 -12.67 -0.82 -6.39
CA ILE A 30 -13.34 -1.61 -5.34
C ILE A 30 -14.79 -1.96 -5.75
N SER A 31 -15.41 -1.16 -6.62
CA SER A 31 -16.70 -1.39 -7.32
C SER A 31 -16.80 -0.46 -8.54
N PRO A 32 -17.63 -0.71 -9.57
CA PRO A 32 -17.88 0.29 -10.62
C PRO A 32 -18.44 1.57 -9.99
N LEU A 33 -17.62 2.62 -9.93
CA LEU A 33 -18.14 3.96 -9.67
C LEU A 33 -18.87 4.38 -10.94
N GLU A 34 -20.15 4.74 -10.84
CA GLU A 34 -20.88 5.37 -11.95
C GLU A 34 -20.05 6.56 -12.46
N GLY A 35 -19.54 6.48 -13.70
CA GLY A 35 -18.87 7.60 -14.36
C GLY A 35 -17.39 7.44 -14.73
N ILE A 36 -16.78 6.25 -14.67
CA ILE A 36 -15.44 6.07 -15.24
C ILE A 36 -15.54 5.92 -16.76
N ASN A 37 -15.55 7.07 -17.44
CA ASN A 37 -15.61 7.18 -18.89
C ASN A 37 -14.22 7.48 -19.48
N GLU A 38 -13.13 6.95 -18.91
CA GLU A 38 -11.79 7.13 -19.46
C GLU A 38 -11.32 5.93 -20.27
N THR A 39 -11.35 6.15 -21.58
CA THR A 39 -10.91 5.29 -22.66
C THR A 39 -9.39 5.05 -22.58
N GLY A 40 -8.99 3.80 -22.31
CA GLY A 40 -7.65 3.28 -22.65
C GLY A 40 -6.85 2.59 -21.53
N SER A 41 -7.15 2.83 -20.26
CA SER A 41 -6.51 2.11 -19.14
C SER A 41 -7.24 0.79 -18.87
N LYS A 42 -6.52 -0.34 -18.89
CA LYS A 42 -7.11 -1.66 -18.62
C LYS A 42 -7.48 -1.78 -17.13
N ILE A 43 -8.67 -1.32 -16.78
CA ILE A 43 -9.25 -1.43 -15.43
C ILE A 43 -9.27 -2.90 -14.99
N ILE A 44 -8.85 -3.15 -13.74
CA ILE A 44 -8.92 -4.45 -13.09
C ILE A 44 -9.86 -4.32 -11.89
N LEU A 45 -10.94 -5.08 -11.93
CA LEU A 45 -11.91 -5.15 -10.85
C LEU A 45 -11.33 -5.93 -9.68
N MET A 46 -11.64 -5.51 -8.45
CA MET A 46 -11.14 -6.16 -7.24
C MET A 46 -11.68 -7.58 -7.10
N GLU A 47 -12.92 -7.80 -7.52
CA GLU A 47 -13.62 -9.09 -7.51
C GLU A 47 -13.10 -10.08 -8.57
N ASP A 48 -12.39 -9.61 -9.59
CA ASP A 48 -11.84 -10.48 -10.66
C ASP A 48 -10.51 -11.11 -10.20
N LEU A 49 -10.63 -12.14 -9.35
CA LEU A 49 -9.52 -12.85 -8.74
C LEU A 49 -8.59 -13.50 -9.76
N GLU A 50 -9.15 -14.09 -10.83
CA GLU A 50 -8.37 -14.75 -11.87
C GLU A 50 -7.53 -13.74 -12.68
N LYS A 51 -8.11 -12.59 -13.04
CA LYS A 51 -7.36 -11.52 -13.71
C LYS A 51 -6.31 -10.91 -12.80
N ARG A 52 -6.63 -10.67 -11.53
CA ARG A 52 -5.65 -10.21 -10.52
C ARG A 52 -4.49 -11.18 -10.38
N LYS A 53 -4.76 -12.49 -10.29
CA LYS A 53 -3.74 -13.54 -10.21
C LYS A 53 -2.85 -13.57 -11.43
N LYS A 54 -3.44 -13.47 -12.63
CA LYS A 54 -2.69 -13.44 -13.90
C LYS A 54 -1.80 -12.21 -14.03
N ILE A 55 -2.26 -11.04 -13.56
CA ILE A 55 -1.55 -9.77 -13.75
C ILE A 55 -0.53 -9.51 -12.64
N TYR A 56 -0.94 -9.66 -11.38
CA TYR A 56 -0.13 -9.30 -10.23
C TYR A 56 0.59 -10.50 -9.62
N GLY A 57 0.05 -11.71 -9.76
CA GLY A 57 0.55 -12.91 -9.10
C GLY A 57 -0.12 -13.14 -7.74
N ILE A 58 0.46 -14.05 -6.97
CA ILE A 58 -0.03 -14.44 -5.64
C ILE A 58 0.88 -13.87 -4.56
N CYS A 59 0.27 -13.29 -3.53
CA CYS A 59 0.97 -12.85 -2.33
C CYS A 59 1.40 -14.06 -1.50
N GLY A 60 2.68 -14.14 -1.12
CA GLY A 60 3.20 -15.25 -0.32
C GLY A 60 2.79 -15.21 1.16
N GLU A 61 2.17 -14.12 1.62
CA GLU A 61 1.77 -13.98 3.02
C GLU A 61 0.36 -14.47 3.29
N CYS A 62 -0.57 -14.16 2.38
CA CYS A 62 -1.99 -14.50 2.52
C CYS A 62 -2.49 -15.48 1.47
N ASN A 63 -1.67 -15.84 0.47
CA ASN A 63 -2.02 -16.70 -0.67
C ASN A 63 -3.15 -16.17 -1.56
N GLU A 64 -3.52 -14.89 -1.43
CA GLU A 64 -4.50 -14.23 -2.29
C GLU A 64 -3.83 -13.54 -3.49
N PRO A 65 -4.58 -13.28 -4.58
CA PRO A 65 -4.10 -12.47 -5.68
C PRO A 65 -3.64 -11.08 -5.23
N GLY A 66 -2.56 -10.57 -5.83
CA GLY A 66 -2.13 -9.19 -5.63
C GLY A 66 -3.21 -8.17 -6.02
N THR A 67 -3.08 -6.97 -5.47
CA THR A 67 -3.95 -5.82 -5.78
C THR A 67 -3.20 -4.73 -6.56
N GLY A 68 -1.88 -4.91 -6.71
CA GLY A 68 -1.02 -4.04 -7.46
C GLY A 68 0.33 -4.70 -7.70
N ARG A 69 1.20 -4.05 -8.47
CA ARG A 69 2.54 -4.56 -8.76
C ARG A 69 3.33 -4.76 -7.46
N ARG A 70 3.60 -6.01 -7.11
CA ARG A 70 4.27 -6.40 -5.83
C ARG A 70 3.56 -5.80 -4.60
N TRP A 71 2.24 -5.70 -4.65
CA TRP A 71 1.44 -5.11 -3.59
C TRP A 71 0.22 -5.98 -3.27
N CYS A 72 -0.01 -6.19 -1.97
CA CYS A 72 -1.20 -6.83 -1.44
C CYS A 72 -1.85 -5.88 -0.44
N GLN A 73 -3.00 -5.31 -0.81
CA GLN A 73 -3.73 -4.37 0.04
C GLN A 73 -4.01 -4.98 1.41
N SER A 74 -4.60 -6.18 1.49
CA SER A 74 -4.99 -6.79 2.78
C SER A 74 -3.81 -6.96 3.75
N CYS A 75 -2.67 -7.45 3.25
CA CYS A 75 -1.46 -7.59 4.06
C CYS A 75 -0.88 -6.24 4.50
N ASN A 76 -0.79 -5.27 3.59
CA ASN A 76 -0.24 -3.95 3.91
C ASN A 76 -1.16 -3.16 4.84
N SER A 77 -2.47 -3.13 4.59
CA SER A 77 -3.45 -2.50 5.47
C SER A 77 -3.40 -3.08 6.88
N LYS A 78 -3.21 -4.40 7.03
CA LYS A 78 -3.01 -5.03 8.34
C LYS A 78 -1.76 -4.47 9.05
N ARG A 79 -0.61 -4.45 8.37
CA ARG A 79 0.64 -3.90 8.93
C ARG A 79 0.51 -2.43 9.31
N PHE A 80 -0.15 -1.63 8.47
CA PHE A 80 -0.39 -0.23 8.75
C PHE A 80 -1.25 -0.05 10.01
N LYS A 81 -2.37 -0.78 10.13
CA LYS A 81 -3.19 -0.77 11.35
C LYS A 81 -2.39 -1.09 12.61
N GLU A 82 -1.52 -2.09 12.54
CA GLU A 82 -0.65 -2.48 13.65
C GLU A 82 0.36 -1.37 14.02
N ASN A 83 0.74 -0.53 13.05
CA ASN A 83 1.73 0.55 13.18
C ASN A 83 1.12 1.94 13.50
N PHE A 84 -0.19 2.14 13.41
CA PHE A 84 -0.82 3.46 13.65
C PHE A 84 -0.56 4.02 15.05
N LYS A 85 -0.33 3.15 16.03
CA LYS A 85 0.03 3.57 17.40
C LYS A 85 1.48 4.04 17.55
N ASN A 86 2.33 3.82 16.55
CA ASN A 86 3.77 4.09 16.63
C ASN A 86 4.16 5.44 16.02
N TRP A 87 3.22 6.17 15.42
CA TRP A 87 3.46 7.49 14.87
C TRP A 87 2.20 8.36 14.96
N THR A 88 2.40 9.67 15.06
CA THR A 88 1.36 10.69 14.91
C THR A 88 2.01 11.94 14.34
N SER A 89 1.26 12.71 13.56
CA SER A 89 1.66 14.05 13.15
C SER A 89 1.42 15.12 14.22
N GLY A 90 0.77 14.76 15.33
CA GLY A 90 0.21 15.72 16.28
C GLY A 90 -1.09 16.37 15.81
N ASN A 91 -1.54 16.10 14.58
CA ASN A 91 -2.80 16.59 14.02
C ASN A 91 -3.71 15.41 13.63
N LYS A 92 -4.79 15.24 14.39
CA LYS A 92 -5.74 14.12 14.21
C LYS A 92 -6.32 14.04 12.79
N ASN A 93 -6.62 15.18 12.15
CA ASN A 93 -7.21 15.19 10.81
C ASN A 93 -6.19 14.72 9.75
N ILE A 94 -4.92 15.10 9.91
CA ILE A 94 -3.83 14.64 9.03
C ILE A 94 -3.59 13.14 9.25
N ASP A 95 -3.57 12.71 10.51
CA ASP A 95 -3.42 11.29 10.86
C ASP A 95 -4.52 10.44 10.24
N GLU A 96 -5.79 10.84 10.39
CA GLU A 96 -6.93 10.15 9.80
C GLU A 96 -6.83 10.06 8.27
N LEU A 97 -6.45 11.16 7.61
CA LEU A 97 -6.25 11.18 6.16
C LEU A 97 -5.17 10.18 5.70
N ILE A 98 -4.01 10.20 6.36
CA ILE A 98 -2.88 9.31 6.03
C ILE A 98 -3.27 7.85 6.32
N GLN A 99 -3.90 7.58 7.47
CA GLN A 99 -4.37 6.24 7.81
C GLN A 99 -5.37 5.72 6.77
N GLN A 100 -6.36 6.51 6.36
CA GLN A 100 -7.30 6.11 5.31
C GLN A 100 -6.60 5.85 3.97
N SER A 101 -5.61 6.66 3.59
CA SER A 101 -4.80 6.40 2.40
C SER A 101 -4.05 5.06 2.51
N GLN A 102 -3.40 4.79 3.65
CA GLN A 102 -2.65 3.55 3.90
C GLN A 102 -3.56 2.30 3.88
N LEU A 103 -4.76 2.38 4.44
CA LEU A 103 -5.73 1.28 4.45
C LEU A 103 -6.30 0.94 3.07
N ASN A 104 -6.47 1.96 2.23
CA ASN A 104 -7.12 1.82 0.92
C ASN A 104 -6.12 1.72 -0.24
N ALA A 105 -4.82 1.83 0.04
CA ALA A 105 -3.78 1.75 -0.98
C ALA A 105 -3.76 0.37 -1.65
N VAL A 106 -4.10 0.36 -2.94
CA VAL A 106 -3.92 -0.82 -3.82
C VAL A 106 -2.53 -0.85 -4.47
N HIS A 107 -1.75 0.21 -4.30
CA HIS A 107 -0.41 0.38 -4.88
C HIS A 107 0.41 1.37 -4.06
N TYR A 108 1.75 1.24 -4.05
CA TYR A 108 2.64 2.09 -3.25
C TYR A 108 2.49 3.59 -3.58
N LYS A 109 2.30 3.96 -4.86
CA LYS A 109 2.04 5.35 -5.28
C LYS A 109 0.74 5.96 -4.74
N LYS A 110 -0.17 5.15 -4.21
CA LYS A 110 -1.46 5.60 -3.63
C LYS A 110 -1.44 5.55 -2.10
N CYS A 111 -0.29 5.24 -1.51
CA CYS A 111 -0.07 5.15 -0.07
C CYS A 111 0.66 6.41 0.40
N LEU A 112 0.00 7.24 1.19
CA LEU A 112 0.66 8.34 1.89
C LEU A 112 1.49 7.81 3.06
N GLU A 113 2.60 8.49 3.35
CA GLU A 113 3.48 8.16 4.46
C GLU A 113 3.76 9.42 5.29
N TRP A 114 3.69 9.26 6.61
CA TRP A 114 4.12 10.30 7.54
C TRP A 114 5.63 10.17 7.80
N ILE A 115 6.37 11.25 7.54
CA ILE A 115 7.80 11.34 7.83
C ILE A 115 7.98 12.45 8.88
N PRO A 116 8.32 12.10 10.14
CA PRO A 116 8.63 13.09 11.17
C PRO A 116 9.76 14.02 10.75
N TYR A 117 9.69 15.28 11.17
CA TYR A 117 10.68 16.30 10.80
C TYR A 117 12.10 15.92 11.26
N GLU A 118 12.20 15.23 12.39
CA GLU A 118 13.45 14.80 13.00
C GLU A 118 14.19 13.72 12.19
N LYS A 119 13.53 13.11 11.19
CA LYS A 119 14.16 12.15 10.27
C LYS A 119 14.84 12.81 9.08
N PHE A 120 14.65 14.10 8.86
CA PHE A 120 15.33 14.80 7.79
C PHE A 120 16.73 15.20 8.26
N GLU A 121 17.74 14.79 7.49
CA GLU A 121 19.15 15.14 7.69
C GLU A 121 19.55 16.24 6.69
N ASP A 122 20.70 16.87 6.90
CA ASP A 122 21.28 17.89 6.01
C ASP A 122 20.35 19.09 5.69
N ILE A 123 19.50 19.46 6.64
CA ILE A 123 18.57 20.58 6.49
C ILE A 123 19.35 21.90 6.47
N THR A 124 19.42 22.52 5.29
CA THR A 124 20.01 23.85 5.11
C THR A 124 18.91 24.91 5.11
N TYR A 125 19.05 25.90 5.99
CA TYR A 125 18.14 27.04 6.03
C TYR A 125 18.47 28.04 4.93
N ILE A 126 17.53 28.29 4.02
CA ILE A 126 17.78 29.13 2.83
C ILE A 126 17.28 30.57 3.03
N THR A 127 16.15 30.76 3.73
CA THR A 127 15.61 32.08 4.07
C THR A 127 14.49 31.98 5.13
N ARG A 128 14.18 33.11 5.79
CA ARG A 128 12.97 33.29 6.60
C ARG A 128 11.95 34.06 5.77
N GLY A 129 10.88 33.40 5.33
CA GLY A 129 9.81 34.07 4.60
C GLY A 129 9.15 35.15 5.45
N GLY A 130 8.94 36.33 4.88
CA GLY A 130 8.03 37.36 5.37
C GLY A 130 6.93 37.54 4.34
N PHE A 131 5.73 37.07 4.65
CA PHE A 131 4.50 37.37 3.92
C PHE A 131 3.65 38.30 4.77
#